data_AF-A0A7S3D0V5-F1
#
_entry.id   AF-A0A7S3D0V5-F1
#
_cell.length_a   1.000
_cell.length_b   1.000
_cell.length_c   1.000
_cell.angle_alpha   90.00
_cell.angle_beta   90.00
_cell.angle_gamma   90.00
#
_symmetry.space_group_name_H-M   'P 1'
#
loop_
_entity.id
_entity.type
_entity.pdbx_description
1 polymer ?
#
loop_
_entity_poly.entity_id
_entity_poly.type
_entity_poly.pdbx_seq_one_letter_code
_entity_poly.pdbx_strand_id
1 'polypeptide(L)'
;LLFAATTALPVTPKNSAVIPFNYPLFKQCDSRWGSDIIVTETLCQVGCLENSISSGLAGKGYTINGGSTTPGTLNTWLKANNGYTSGNDLIESDIPNLSPSSISWTCSGCGMFLSQTSLSQDDIRNKVEAGLIVIGNVMQGRHFVLITGYDSADSNTFYVNDSGFDHTTYTYDDFVGYRVFQM
;
A
#
# COMPACT_ATOMS: atom_id res chain seq x y z
N LEU A 1 44.11 -33.83 -26.20
CA LEU A 1 42.77 -33.47 -25.69
C LEU A 1 42.86 -32.04 -25.16
N LEU A 2 42.24 -31.06 -25.83
CA LEU A 2 42.14 -29.68 -25.35
C LEU A 2 40.88 -29.56 -24.48
N PHE A 3 41.05 -29.12 -23.23
CA PHE A 3 39.92 -28.71 -22.38
C PHE A 3 39.48 -27.31 -22.82
N ALA A 4 38.23 -27.18 -23.28
CA ALA A 4 37.59 -25.89 -23.46
C ALA A 4 37.12 -25.38 -22.10
N ALA A 5 37.73 -24.30 -21.61
CA ALA A 5 37.25 -23.55 -20.47
C ALA A 5 36.09 -22.67 -20.92
N THR A 6 34.85 -23.05 -20.60
CA THR A 6 33.69 -22.16 -20.68
C THR A 6 33.79 -21.12 -19.57
N THR A 7 34.17 -19.89 -19.93
CA THR A 7 34.03 -18.73 -19.04
C THR A 7 32.56 -18.39 -18.93
N ALA A 8 31.95 -18.61 -17.76
CA ALA A 8 30.65 -18.04 -17.45
C ALA A 8 30.76 -16.51 -17.44
N LEU A 9 29.90 -15.85 -18.21
CA LEU A 9 29.81 -14.38 -18.18
C LEU A 9 29.36 -13.93 -16.79
N PRO A 10 29.91 -12.83 -16.25
CA PRO A 10 29.43 -12.28 -14.99
C PRO A 10 27.98 -11.82 -15.17
N VAL A 11 27.06 -12.45 -14.47
CA VAL A 11 25.69 -11.96 -14.33
C VAL A 11 25.75 -10.75 -13.40
N THR A 12 25.81 -9.55 -13.97
CA THR A 12 25.55 -8.33 -13.22
C THR A 12 24.11 -8.45 -12.69
N PRO A 13 23.84 -8.36 -11.38
CA PRO A 13 22.48 -8.29 -10.90
C PRO A 13 21.90 -6.98 -11.44
N LYS A 14 21.08 -7.09 -12.48
CA LYS A 14 20.28 -5.97 -12.96
C LYS A 14 19.28 -5.73 -11.84
N ASN A 15 19.43 -4.61 -11.13
CA ASN A 15 18.40 -4.18 -10.22
C ASN A 15 17.16 -3.88 -11.07
N SER A 16 16.24 -4.84 -11.12
CA SER A 16 15.05 -4.78 -11.97
C SER A 16 13.91 -4.01 -11.30
N ALA A 17 14.08 -3.59 -10.05
CA ALA A 17 13.09 -2.81 -9.32
C ALA A 17 12.87 -1.44 -9.96
N VAL A 18 11.62 -1.14 -10.28
CA VAL A 18 11.15 0.18 -10.67
C VAL A 18 10.28 0.72 -9.54
N ILE A 19 10.78 1.75 -8.85
CA ILE A 19 10.09 2.43 -7.73
C ILE A 19 9.84 3.90 -8.15
N PRO A 20 8.71 4.22 -8.78
CA PRO A 20 8.45 5.57 -9.29
C PRO A 20 8.30 6.62 -8.19
N PHE A 21 7.90 6.19 -6.99
CA PHE A 21 7.63 7.09 -5.86
C PHE A 21 8.08 6.46 -4.54
N ASN A 22 8.79 7.23 -3.73
CA ASN A 22 9.26 6.76 -2.43
C ASN A 22 8.22 7.08 -1.34
N TYR A 23 7.59 6.04 -0.79
CA TYR A 23 6.66 6.15 0.32
C TYR A 23 7.35 5.75 1.63
N PRO A 24 7.13 6.48 2.75
CA PRO A 24 7.62 6.02 4.04
C PRO A 24 7.01 4.66 4.39
N LEU A 25 7.81 3.75 4.93
CA LEU A 25 7.31 2.52 5.55
C LEU A 25 6.94 2.83 7.00
N PHE A 26 5.65 2.82 7.31
CA PHE A 26 5.17 2.78 8.68
C PHE A 26 4.88 1.32 9.07
N LYS A 27 5.33 0.88 10.25
CA LYS A 27 4.95 -0.44 10.79
C LYS A 27 3.73 -0.27 11.70
N GLN A 28 2.73 -1.13 11.55
CA GLN A 28 1.48 -1.00 12.32
C GLN A 28 1.69 -1.26 13.83
N CYS A 29 2.76 -1.98 14.19
CA CYS A 29 3.16 -2.25 15.58
C CYS A 29 4.26 -1.31 16.10
N ASP A 30 4.53 -0.19 15.44
CA ASP A 30 5.49 0.80 15.93
C ASP A 30 5.06 1.34 17.30
N SER A 31 5.99 1.44 18.26
CA SER A 31 5.71 1.89 19.63
C SER A 31 5.03 3.27 19.74
N ARG A 32 5.11 4.12 18.71
CA ARG A 32 4.52 5.46 18.70
C ARG A 32 2.99 5.46 18.57
N TRP A 33 2.40 4.42 17.98
CA TRP A 33 0.96 4.34 17.68
C TRP A 33 0.39 2.92 17.74
N GLY A 34 1.21 1.88 17.75
CA GLY A 34 0.75 0.50 17.64
C GLY A 34 -0.16 0.04 18.78
N SER A 35 -0.12 0.71 19.93
CA SER A 35 -1.04 0.51 21.05
C SER A 35 -2.34 1.33 20.96
N ASP A 36 -2.47 2.21 19.98
CA ASP A 36 -3.65 3.06 19.83
C ASP A 36 -4.85 2.21 19.42
N ILE A 37 -5.96 2.37 20.13
CA ILE A 37 -7.20 1.66 19.85
C ILE A 37 -7.91 2.29 18.64
N ILE A 38 -8.31 1.46 17.69
CA ILE A 38 -9.22 1.80 16.60
C ILE A 38 -10.65 1.87 17.17
N VAL A 39 -11.26 0.72 17.50
CA VAL A 39 -12.57 0.62 18.16
C VAL A 39 -12.50 -0.28 19.39
N THR A 40 -12.24 -1.57 19.20
CA THR A 40 -11.99 -2.56 20.27
C THR A 40 -10.58 -3.15 20.21
N GLU A 41 -9.92 -3.04 19.06
CA GLU A 41 -8.57 -3.56 18.83
C GLU A 41 -7.57 -2.43 18.54
N THR A 42 -6.28 -2.74 18.66
CA THR A 42 -5.19 -1.78 18.43
C THR A 42 -4.80 -1.70 16.94
N LEU A 43 -4.10 -0.62 16.57
CA LEU A 43 -3.44 -0.49 15.27
C LEU A 43 -2.49 -1.67 14.97
N CYS A 44 -1.76 -2.15 15.97
CA CYS A 44 -0.88 -3.30 15.78
C CYS A 44 -1.65 -4.57 15.39
N GLN A 45 -2.88 -4.75 15.86
CA GLN A 45 -3.67 -5.96 15.60
C GLN A 45 -4.36 -5.93 14.23
N VAL A 46 -4.97 -4.79 13.84
CA VAL A 46 -5.83 -4.71 12.65
C VAL A 46 -5.67 -3.44 11.80
N GLY A 47 -4.61 -2.66 12.03
CA GLY A 47 -4.38 -1.37 11.36
C GLY A 47 -3.77 -1.43 9.95
N CYS A 48 -3.65 -2.60 9.31
CA CYS A 48 -2.89 -2.75 8.07
C CYS A 48 -3.34 -1.82 6.91
N LEU A 49 -4.67 -1.65 6.75
CA LEU A 49 -5.23 -0.77 5.71
C LEU A 49 -4.99 0.70 6.03
N GLU A 50 -5.35 1.14 7.25
CA GLU A 50 -5.13 2.50 7.74
C GLU A 50 -3.66 2.90 7.57
N ASN A 51 -2.75 2.02 8.01
CA ASN A 51 -1.33 2.28 8.01
C ASN A 51 -0.74 2.34 6.56
N SER A 52 -1.30 1.55 5.63
CA SER A 52 -0.97 1.64 4.19
C SER A 52 -1.46 2.96 3.58
N ILE A 53 -2.65 3.42 3.94
CA ILE A 53 -3.19 4.73 3.53
C ILE A 53 -2.31 5.86 4.08
N SER A 54 -1.98 5.82 5.37
CA SER A 54 -1.08 6.77 6.03
C SER A 54 0.26 6.88 5.31
N SER A 55 0.86 5.75 4.93
CA SER A 55 2.11 5.70 4.17
C SER A 55 1.97 6.36 2.78
N GLY A 56 0.89 6.06 2.07
CA GLY A 56 0.57 6.65 0.77
C GLY A 56 0.41 8.17 0.84
N LEU A 57 -0.46 8.64 1.73
CA LEU A 57 -0.75 10.07 1.94
C LEU A 57 0.49 10.85 2.39
N ALA A 58 1.25 10.31 3.34
CA ALA A 58 2.48 10.92 3.83
C ALA A 58 3.54 11.03 2.72
N GLY A 59 3.70 9.98 1.90
CA GLY A 59 4.60 10.04 0.75
C GLY A 59 4.20 11.15 -0.22
N LYS A 60 2.90 11.33 -0.47
CA LYS A 60 2.38 12.41 -1.33
C LYS A 60 2.42 13.81 -0.69
N GLY A 61 2.96 13.93 0.52
CA GLY A 61 3.11 15.21 1.21
C GLY A 61 1.81 15.74 1.82
N TYR A 62 0.79 14.90 1.98
CA TYR A 62 -0.42 15.30 2.68
C TYR A 62 -0.15 15.56 4.16
N THR A 63 -0.81 16.57 4.70
CA THR A 63 -0.78 16.90 6.13
C THR A 63 -2.17 16.85 6.71
N ILE A 64 -2.36 16.13 7.82
CA ILE A 64 -3.62 16.12 8.57
C ILE A 64 -3.60 17.29 9.55
N ASN A 65 -4.55 18.22 9.40
CA ASN A 65 -4.66 19.43 10.23
C ASN A 65 -3.35 20.25 10.31
N GLY A 66 -2.60 20.31 9.21
CA GLY A 66 -1.31 21.00 9.12
C GLY A 66 -0.13 20.27 9.79
N GLY A 67 -0.35 19.09 10.36
CA GLY A 67 0.69 18.22 10.91
C GLY A 67 1.03 17.03 9.99
N SER A 68 2.10 16.31 10.31
CA SER A 68 2.52 15.12 9.55
C SER A 68 1.44 14.03 9.54
N THR A 69 1.23 13.42 8.37
CA THR A 69 0.41 12.22 8.24
C THR A 69 1.17 11.01 8.76
N THR A 70 0.61 10.33 9.75
CA THR A 70 1.14 9.13 10.40
C THR A 70 -0.03 8.23 10.80
N PRO A 71 0.20 6.95 11.13
CA PRO A 71 -0.87 6.07 11.55
C PRO A 71 -1.65 6.58 12.77
N GLY A 72 -0.95 7.11 13.77
CA GLY A 72 -1.61 7.71 14.94
C GLY A 72 -2.45 8.95 14.61
N THR A 73 -1.96 9.82 13.72
CA THR A 73 -2.71 11.04 13.34
C THR A 73 -3.91 10.73 12.45
N LEU A 74 -3.80 9.78 11.53
CA LEU A 74 -4.93 9.31 10.73
C LEU A 74 -5.96 8.56 11.59
N ASN A 75 -5.52 7.65 12.47
CA ASN A 75 -6.41 6.97 13.39
C ASN A 75 -7.21 7.95 14.26
N THR A 76 -6.56 8.98 14.79
CA THR A 76 -7.22 10.05 15.56
C THR A 76 -8.30 10.74 14.73
N TRP A 77 -8.00 11.09 13.48
CA TRP A 77 -8.98 11.73 12.60
C TRP A 77 -10.15 10.80 12.28
N LEU A 78 -9.90 9.53 11.96
CA LEU A 78 -10.94 8.56 11.64
C LEU A 78 -11.90 8.37 12.82
N LYS A 79 -11.38 8.24 14.04
CA LYS A 79 -12.23 8.12 15.26
C LYS A 79 -13.10 9.36 15.48
N ALA A 80 -12.57 10.55 15.23
CA ALA A 80 -13.32 11.79 15.37
C ALA A 80 -14.42 11.95 14.30
N ASN A 81 -14.32 11.24 13.17
CA ASN A 81 -15.22 11.36 12.03
C ASN A 81 -16.06 10.10 11.77
N ASN A 82 -16.17 9.19 12.74
CA ASN A 82 -16.86 7.91 12.61
C ASN A 82 -16.34 7.03 11.46
N GLY A 83 -15.05 7.14 11.12
CA GLY A 83 -14.41 6.43 10.01
C GLY A 83 -14.16 4.93 10.24
N TYR A 84 -14.79 4.34 11.24
CA TYR A 84 -14.69 2.91 11.55
C TYR A 84 -16.06 2.30 11.82
N THR A 85 -16.24 1.06 11.40
CA THR A 85 -17.38 0.23 11.82
C THR A 85 -17.20 -0.25 13.26
N SER A 86 -18.26 -0.77 13.88
CA SER A 86 -18.14 -1.41 15.20
C SER A 86 -17.25 -2.66 15.21
N GLY A 87 -16.89 -3.19 14.04
CA GLY A 87 -16.01 -4.36 13.85
C GLY A 87 -14.52 -4.03 13.68
N ASN A 88 -14.10 -2.78 13.89
CA ASN A 88 -12.75 -2.25 13.61
C ASN A 88 -12.42 -2.04 12.13
N ASP A 89 -13.34 -2.29 11.20
CA ASP A 89 -13.09 -2.03 9.78
C ASP A 89 -13.10 -0.54 9.48
N LEU A 90 -12.13 -0.09 8.68
CA LEU A 90 -12.10 1.27 8.17
C LEU A 90 -13.24 1.49 7.17
N ILE A 91 -14.01 2.57 7.34
CA ILE A 91 -15.05 2.98 6.38
C ILE A 91 -14.36 3.74 5.25
N GLU A 92 -14.01 3.01 4.19
CA GLU A 92 -13.11 3.53 3.16
C GLU A 92 -13.67 4.73 2.40
N SER A 93 -15.00 4.83 2.30
CA SER A 93 -15.67 5.99 1.70
C SER A 93 -15.38 7.31 2.42
N ASP A 94 -14.86 7.26 3.66
CA ASP A 94 -14.55 8.46 4.44
C ASP A 94 -13.14 9.01 4.16
N ILE A 95 -12.27 8.26 3.50
CA ILE A 95 -10.90 8.71 3.20
C ILE A 95 -10.89 10.00 2.36
N PRO A 96 -11.69 10.16 1.29
CA PRO A 96 -11.81 11.43 0.58
C PRO A 96 -12.23 12.61 1.48
N ASN A 97 -12.93 12.37 2.60
CA ASN A 97 -13.37 13.43 3.51
C ASN A 97 -12.21 14.06 4.30
N LEU A 98 -11.01 13.46 4.31
CA LEU A 98 -9.80 14.11 4.80
C LEU A 98 -9.53 15.43 4.07
N SER A 99 -9.66 15.41 2.74
CA SER A 99 -9.50 16.58 1.88
C SER A 99 -10.25 16.38 0.56
N PRO A 100 -11.56 16.71 0.51
CA PRO A 100 -12.39 16.44 -0.67
C PRO A 100 -11.92 17.12 -1.97
N SER A 101 -11.11 18.17 -1.87
CA SER A 101 -10.52 18.89 -3.01
C SER A 101 -9.25 18.24 -3.57
N SER A 102 -8.66 17.29 -2.84
CA SER A 102 -7.34 16.74 -3.17
C SER A 102 -7.36 15.22 -3.18
N ILE A 103 -7.99 14.59 -2.19
CA ILE A 103 -8.07 13.14 -2.09
C ILE A 103 -9.37 12.66 -2.73
N SER A 104 -9.26 11.76 -3.69
CA SER A 104 -10.42 11.15 -4.33
C SER A 104 -10.12 9.71 -4.75
N TRP A 105 -11.19 8.92 -4.88
CA TRP A 105 -11.10 7.65 -5.59
C TRP A 105 -10.89 7.93 -7.08
N THR A 106 -10.07 7.11 -7.76
CA THR A 106 -9.77 7.31 -9.19
C THR A 106 -10.99 7.23 -10.10
N CYS A 107 -12.13 6.75 -9.59
CA CYS A 107 -13.42 6.89 -10.24
C CYS A 107 -14.56 6.78 -9.20
N SER A 108 -15.69 7.43 -9.50
CA SER A 108 -16.86 7.48 -8.61
C SER A 108 -17.39 6.08 -8.31
N GLY A 109 -17.20 5.62 -7.07
CA GLY A 109 -17.64 4.29 -6.62
C GLY A 109 -16.78 3.10 -7.07
N CYS A 110 -15.65 3.30 -7.76
CA CYS A 110 -14.83 2.20 -8.30
C CYS A 110 -13.32 2.28 -8.01
N GLY A 111 -12.86 3.17 -7.14
CA GLY A 111 -11.48 3.10 -6.61
C GLY A 111 -11.23 1.87 -5.72
N MET A 112 -12.30 1.16 -5.34
CA MET A 112 -12.27 -0.14 -4.69
C MET A 112 -12.50 -1.25 -5.72
N PHE A 113 -11.47 -2.07 -5.93
CA PHE A 113 -11.51 -3.22 -6.81
C PHE A 113 -11.55 -4.49 -5.96
N LEU A 114 -12.66 -5.21 -5.98
CA LEU A 114 -12.90 -6.36 -5.08
C LEU A 114 -12.44 -7.71 -5.65
N SER A 115 -11.88 -7.72 -6.86
CA SER A 115 -11.32 -8.92 -7.49
C SER A 115 -9.90 -8.64 -7.95
N GLN A 116 -9.02 -9.64 -7.83
CA GLN A 116 -7.68 -9.64 -8.42
C GLN A 116 -7.73 -9.25 -9.90
N THR A 117 -8.67 -9.82 -10.65
CA THR A 117 -8.77 -9.65 -12.11
C THR A 117 -9.38 -8.31 -12.54
N SER A 118 -9.79 -7.46 -11.59
CA SER A 118 -10.29 -6.13 -11.92
C SER A 118 -9.20 -5.18 -12.40
N LEU A 119 -7.94 -5.44 -12.07
CA LEU A 119 -6.76 -4.72 -12.57
C LEU A 119 -5.74 -5.75 -13.04
N SER A 120 -5.30 -5.65 -14.30
CA SER A 120 -4.18 -6.46 -14.79
C SER A 120 -2.85 -6.02 -14.16
N GLN A 121 -1.79 -6.83 -14.34
CA GLN A 121 -0.44 -6.46 -13.94
C GLN A 121 -0.02 -5.10 -14.53
N ASP A 122 -0.33 -4.87 -15.81
CA ASP A 122 -0.03 -3.62 -16.51
C ASP A 122 -0.87 -2.45 -15.97
N ASP A 123 -2.13 -2.67 -15.62
CA ASP A 123 -2.95 -1.63 -14.98
C ASP A 123 -2.36 -1.17 -13.65
N ILE A 124 -1.88 -2.10 -12.81
CA ILE A 124 -1.24 -1.79 -11.53
C ILE A 124 0.03 -0.97 -11.78
N ARG A 125 0.89 -1.43 -12.71
CA ARG A 125 2.13 -0.73 -13.09
C ARG A 125 1.85 0.70 -13.55
N ASN A 126 0.94 0.86 -14.50
CA ASN A 126 0.55 2.16 -15.04
C ASN A 126 0.02 3.10 -13.94
N LYS A 127 -0.74 2.58 -12.97
CA LYS A 127 -1.25 3.38 -11.84
C LYS A 127 -0.13 3.80 -10.88
N VAL A 128 0.80 2.90 -10.55
CA VAL A 128 1.96 3.22 -9.71
C VAL A 128 2.86 4.25 -10.41
N GLU A 129 3.10 4.11 -11.72
CA GLU A 129 3.87 5.08 -12.51
C GLU A 129 3.19 6.45 -12.63
N ALA A 130 1.86 6.46 -12.77
CA ALA A 130 1.07 7.69 -12.73
C ALA A 130 1.09 8.37 -11.35
N GLY A 131 1.74 7.77 -10.36
CA GLY A 131 1.83 8.31 -9.02
C GLY A 131 0.54 8.17 -8.23
N LEU A 132 -0.35 7.24 -8.59
CA LEU A 132 -1.51 6.92 -7.77
C LEU A 132 -1.07 6.13 -6.53
N ILE A 133 -1.83 6.25 -5.45
CA ILE A 133 -1.63 5.40 -4.26
C ILE A 133 -2.37 4.09 -4.54
N VAL A 134 -1.63 2.99 -4.62
CA VAL A 134 -2.18 1.66 -4.92
C VAL A 134 -1.94 0.74 -3.73
N ILE A 135 -3.00 0.29 -3.08
CA ILE A 135 -2.95 -0.66 -1.97
C ILE A 135 -3.49 -2.00 -2.46
N GLY A 136 -2.72 -3.06 -2.29
CA GLY A 136 -3.14 -4.43 -2.57
C GLY A 136 -3.73 -5.10 -1.35
N ASN A 137 -4.82 -5.83 -1.52
CA ASN A 137 -5.35 -6.76 -0.54
C ASN A 137 -4.77 -8.16 -0.83
N VAL A 138 -4.11 -8.76 0.16
CA VAL A 138 -3.42 -10.04 0.07
C VAL A 138 -3.92 -11.01 1.12
N MET A 139 -3.35 -12.22 1.17
CA MET A 139 -3.66 -13.24 2.20
C MET A 139 -5.15 -13.57 2.26
N GLN A 140 -5.78 -13.77 1.10
CA GLN A 140 -7.20 -14.13 0.98
C GLN A 140 -8.15 -13.11 1.63
N GLY A 141 -7.83 -11.82 1.58
CA GLY A 141 -8.71 -10.76 2.11
C GLY A 141 -8.27 -10.18 3.44
N ARG A 142 -7.28 -10.78 4.10
CA ARG A 142 -6.99 -10.54 5.53
C ARG A 142 -5.94 -9.47 5.81
N HIS A 143 -5.20 -9.02 4.78
CA HIS A 143 -4.09 -8.08 4.95
C HIS A 143 -4.01 -7.10 3.80
N PHE A 144 -3.55 -5.89 4.09
CA PHE A 144 -3.38 -4.82 3.10
C PHE A 144 -1.94 -4.29 3.11
N VAL A 145 -1.40 -4.07 1.91
CA VAL A 145 -0.04 -3.59 1.69
C VAL A 145 -0.02 -2.47 0.66
N LEU A 146 0.84 -1.48 0.87
CA LEU A 146 1.04 -0.40 -0.11
C LEU A 146 1.99 -0.88 -1.22
N ILE A 147 1.54 -0.88 -2.46
CA ILE A 147 2.39 -1.18 -3.62
C ILE A 147 3.23 0.05 -3.93
N THR A 148 4.55 -0.09 -3.88
CA THR A 148 5.52 1.00 -4.08
C THR A 148 6.20 0.94 -5.44
N GLY A 149 6.18 -0.22 -6.09
CA GLY A 149 6.81 -0.41 -7.39
C GLY A 149 6.59 -1.80 -7.96
N TYR A 150 7.34 -2.12 -9.02
CA TYR A 150 7.22 -3.39 -9.73
C TYR A 150 8.57 -3.84 -10.28
N ASP A 151 8.68 -5.12 -10.63
CA ASP A 151 9.86 -5.66 -11.28
C ASP A 151 9.77 -5.53 -12.81
N SER A 152 10.77 -4.88 -13.42
CA SER A 152 10.84 -4.67 -14.87
C SER A 152 11.28 -5.91 -15.66
N ALA A 153 11.85 -6.91 -15.00
CA ALA A 153 12.26 -8.18 -15.62
C ALA A 153 11.25 -9.30 -15.37
N ASP A 154 10.47 -9.23 -14.29
CA ASP A 154 9.40 -10.16 -13.96
C ASP A 154 8.04 -9.43 -13.89
N SER A 155 7.14 -9.73 -14.84
CA SER A 155 5.83 -9.08 -14.89
C SER A 155 4.97 -9.35 -13.65
N ASN A 156 5.29 -10.42 -12.92
CA ASN A 156 4.51 -10.95 -11.82
C ASN A 156 4.86 -10.36 -10.46
N THR A 157 6.02 -9.72 -10.31
CA THR A 157 6.51 -9.27 -9.00
C THR A 157 6.25 -7.78 -8.77
N PHE A 158 5.68 -7.46 -7.61
CA PHE A 158 5.41 -6.11 -7.12
C PHE A 158 6.17 -5.85 -5.82
N TYR A 159 6.77 -4.67 -5.69
CA TYR A 159 7.43 -4.22 -4.47
C TYR A 159 6.42 -3.52 -3.57
N VAL A 160 6.51 -3.75 -2.25
CA VAL A 160 5.52 -3.25 -1.29
C VAL A 160 6.15 -2.67 -0.03
N ASN A 161 5.41 -1.79 0.61
CA ASN A 161 5.55 -1.46 2.03
C ASN A 161 4.53 -2.31 2.80
N ASP A 162 5.00 -3.39 3.44
CA ASP A 162 4.19 -4.22 4.33
C ASP A 162 4.31 -3.75 5.78
N SER A 163 3.20 -3.27 6.33
CA SER A 163 3.15 -2.72 7.68
C SER A 163 3.11 -3.78 8.79
N GLY A 164 2.66 -5.00 8.48
CA GLY A 164 2.48 -6.10 9.44
C GLY A 164 3.62 -7.11 9.44
N PHE A 165 4.31 -7.28 8.31
CA PHE A 165 5.36 -8.29 8.12
C PHE A 165 6.63 -7.70 7.54
N ASP A 166 7.75 -8.42 7.66
CA ASP A 166 9.01 -8.08 6.99
C ASP A 166 9.04 -8.67 5.57
N HIS A 167 8.01 -8.34 4.80
CA HIS A 167 7.85 -8.76 3.40
C HIS A 167 7.97 -7.56 2.48
N THR A 168 8.81 -7.66 1.45
CA THR A 168 9.14 -6.53 0.55
C THR A 168 8.55 -6.67 -0.84
N THR A 169 7.98 -7.83 -1.16
CA THR A 169 7.46 -8.13 -2.50
C THR A 169 6.22 -9.02 -2.41
N TYR A 170 5.32 -8.95 -3.38
CA TYR A 170 4.26 -9.94 -3.59
C TYR A 170 4.14 -10.25 -5.08
N THR A 171 3.63 -11.43 -5.41
CA THR A 171 3.28 -11.77 -6.78
C THR A 171 1.86 -11.32 -7.12
N TYR A 172 1.52 -11.19 -8.40
CA TYR A 172 0.18 -10.82 -8.83
C TYR A 172 -0.91 -11.76 -8.28
N ASP A 173 -0.59 -13.04 -8.13
CA ASP A 173 -1.51 -14.08 -7.65
C ASP A 173 -1.77 -14.01 -6.13
N ASP A 174 -0.95 -13.26 -5.40
CA ASP A 174 -1.17 -13.05 -3.97
C ASP A 174 -2.30 -12.04 -3.70
N PHE A 175 -2.61 -11.18 -4.68
CA PHE A 175 -3.63 -10.15 -4.54
C PHE A 175 -5.03 -10.71 -4.78
N VAL A 176 -6.00 -10.21 -4.01
CA VAL A 176 -7.43 -10.53 -4.17
C VAL A 176 -8.29 -9.29 -4.41
N GLY A 177 -7.69 -8.11 -4.38
CA GLY A 177 -8.35 -6.83 -4.63
C GLY A 177 -7.41 -5.67 -4.40
N TYR A 178 -7.88 -4.46 -4.70
CA TYR A 178 -7.07 -3.24 -4.65
C TYR A 178 -7.88 -2.05 -4.14
N ARG A 179 -7.17 -1.05 -3.60
CA ARG A 179 -7.66 0.31 -3.35
C ARG A 179 -6.77 1.29 -4.08
N VAL A 180 -7.36 2.17 -4.87
CA VAL A 180 -6.62 3.12 -5.69
C VAL A 180 -7.13 4.53 -5.44
N PHE A 181 -6.24 5.36 -4.88
CA PHE A 181 -6.53 6.76 -4.57
C PHE A 181 -5.72 7.68 -5.47
N GLN A 182 -6.32 8.82 -5.78
CA GLN A 182 -5.66 9.98 -6.34
C GLN A 182 -5.51 11.05 -5.26
N MET A 183 -4.38 11.76 -5.31
CA MET A 183 -4.09 12.93 -4.49
C MET A 183 -3.51 14.06 -5.34
#